data_AF-A0A6A6IBP0-F1
#
_entry.id   AF-A0A6A6IBP0-F1
#
_cell.length_a   1.000
_cell.length_b   1.000
_cell.length_c   1.000
_cell.angle_alpha   90.00
_cell.angle_beta   90.00
_cell.angle_gamma   90.00
#
_symmetry.space_group_name_H-M   'P 1'
#
loop_
_entity.id
_entity.type
_entity.pdbx_description
1 polymer ?
#
loop_
_entity_poly.entity_id
_entity_poly.type
_entity_poly.pdbx_seq_one_letter_code
_entity_poly.pdbx_strand_id
1 'polypeptide(L)'
;MPPKCSHTIPAFLQSKLPNPNLCPPCLINRHIKEIRDTQQGIETRGGILASKKKAIDEKEASGKKDVQAKRHRAWMRKWRSVKIQAWEDVEMLEGLLKEEQVIEEEGEELDWRNMVQEALDLWEGAREDMTVVPGVPGVLPTEDEQDNRSDADDDDGNDAEARQDVGYSDQEKEPQDIPLPATSDDDLAEPEERTPSRRTHRPLKPVRFHDVATVHDSTSPIHTEQPHSPHTFADSPLHRSRDNFYRPSRKYKPHIWSSPKGHEKVQTSWFFQSWEAVERAGQGFEEEEEEEDEDEEESGGIEIEDGEVPR
;
A
#
# COMPACT_ATOMS: atom_id res chain seq x y z
N MET A 1 -24.99 -5.34 -21.31
CA MET A 1 -25.24 -6.76 -20.99
C MET A 1 -23.91 -7.49 -21.04
N PRO A 2 -23.60 -8.38 -20.08
CA PRO A 2 -22.38 -9.16 -20.11
C PRO A 2 -22.38 -10.05 -21.37
N PRO A 3 -21.22 -10.24 -22.04
CA PRO A 3 -21.12 -11.15 -23.17
C PRO A 3 -21.47 -12.57 -22.70
N LYS A 4 -22.28 -13.28 -23.48
CA LYS A 4 -22.59 -14.70 -23.26
C LYS A 4 -21.67 -15.53 -24.16
N CYS A 5 -21.09 -16.61 -23.62
CA CYS A 5 -20.39 -17.57 -24.47
C CYS A 5 -21.39 -18.51 -25.17
N SER A 6 -21.03 -19.03 -26.33
CA SER A 6 -21.81 -20.05 -27.06
C SER A 6 -21.53 -21.48 -26.60
N HIS A 7 -20.58 -21.67 -25.67
CA HIS A 7 -20.20 -22.98 -25.16
C HIS A 7 -21.24 -23.50 -24.16
N THR A 8 -21.53 -24.79 -24.22
CA THR A 8 -22.38 -25.48 -23.25
C THR A 8 -21.59 -25.64 -21.95
N ILE A 9 -22.09 -25.07 -20.85
CA ILE A 9 -21.49 -25.19 -19.53
C ILE A 9 -22.36 -26.13 -18.70
N PRO A 10 -21.81 -27.21 -18.11
CA PRO A 10 -22.56 -28.06 -17.20
C PRO A 10 -23.17 -27.28 -16.02
N ALA A 11 -24.37 -27.67 -15.59
CA ALA A 11 -25.10 -26.94 -14.55
C ALA A 11 -24.35 -26.88 -13.20
N PHE A 12 -23.65 -27.95 -12.83
CA PHE A 12 -22.86 -27.97 -11.60
C PHE A 12 -21.72 -26.94 -11.66
N LEU A 13 -21.04 -26.82 -12.81
CA LEU A 13 -19.94 -25.88 -13.02
C LEU A 13 -20.46 -24.44 -13.02
N GLN A 14 -21.61 -24.17 -13.65
CA GLN A 14 -22.24 -22.84 -13.64
C GLN A 14 -22.44 -22.28 -12.23
N SER A 15 -22.74 -23.14 -11.25
CA SER A 15 -22.94 -22.73 -9.85
C SER A 15 -21.66 -22.34 -9.11
N LYS A 16 -20.51 -22.79 -9.61
CA LYS A 16 -19.18 -22.56 -9.02
C LYS A 16 -18.45 -21.38 -9.65
N LEU A 17 -18.79 -21.03 -10.90
CA LEU A 17 -18.12 -19.96 -11.64
C LEU A 17 -18.58 -18.56 -11.17
N PRO A 18 -17.67 -17.57 -11.14
CA PRO A 18 -18.00 -16.18 -10.80
C PRO A 18 -18.97 -15.54 -11.80
N ASN A 19 -18.97 -16.01 -13.05
CA ASN A 19 -19.95 -15.62 -14.06
C ASN A 19 -20.54 -16.87 -14.73
N PRO A 20 -21.80 -17.23 -14.46
CA PRO A 20 -22.41 -18.46 -14.99
C PRO A 20 -22.63 -18.41 -16.52
N ASN A 21 -22.41 -17.25 -17.17
CA ASN A 21 -22.59 -17.08 -18.61
C ASN A 21 -21.29 -17.24 -19.42
N LEU A 22 -20.16 -17.53 -18.78
CA LEU A 22 -18.86 -17.70 -19.42
C LEU A 22 -18.26 -19.05 -19.03
N CYS A 23 -17.88 -19.85 -20.02
CA CYS A 23 -17.12 -21.07 -19.76
C CYS A 23 -15.69 -20.72 -19.28
N PRO A 24 -14.97 -21.65 -18.61
CA PRO A 24 -13.62 -21.39 -18.10
C PRO A 24 -12.64 -20.83 -19.15
N PRO A 25 -12.53 -21.36 -20.38
CA PRO A 25 -11.66 -20.78 -21.41
C PRO A 25 -12.05 -19.35 -21.80
N CYS A 26 -13.35 -19.05 -21.88
CA CYS A 26 -13.82 -17.69 -22.18
C CYS A 26 -13.58 -16.73 -21.01
N LEU A 27 -13.69 -17.20 -19.77
CA LEU A 27 -13.38 -16.44 -18.56
C LEU A 27 -11.90 -16.03 -18.54
N ILE A 28 -10.99 -16.99 -18.74
CA ILE A 28 -9.54 -16.72 -18.79
C ILE A 28 -9.17 -15.83 -19.97
N ASN A 29 -9.71 -16.09 -21.18
CA ASN A 29 -9.47 -15.21 -22.33
C ASN A 29 -9.93 -13.77 -22.10
N ARG A 30 -11.05 -13.57 -21.37
CA ARG A 30 -11.51 -12.24 -20.99
C ARG A 30 -10.48 -11.56 -20.08
N HIS A 31 -9.97 -12.26 -19.06
CA HIS A 31 -8.94 -11.74 -18.17
C HIS A 31 -7.65 -11.38 -18.91
N ILE A 32 -7.14 -12.29 -19.75
CA ILE A 32 -5.95 -12.05 -20.59
C ILE A 32 -6.17 -10.79 -21.44
N LYS A 33 -7.34 -10.66 -22.07
CA LYS A 33 -7.68 -9.47 -22.85
C LYS A 33 -7.71 -8.20 -22.00
N GLU A 34 -8.38 -8.21 -20.85
CA GLU A 34 -8.47 -7.04 -19.97
C GLU A 34 -7.11 -6.62 -19.41
N ILE A 35 -6.22 -7.57 -19.13
CA ILE A 35 -4.84 -7.30 -18.73
C ILE A 35 -4.08 -6.65 -19.88
N ARG A 36 -4.15 -7.21 -21.10
CA ARG A 36 -3.50 -6.66 -22.30
C ARG A 36 -4.01 -5.26 -22.65
N ASP A 37 -5.33 -5.05 -22.64
CA ASP A 37 -5.95 -3.73 -22.86
C ASP A 37 -5.47 -2.72 -21.80
N THR A 38 -5.27 -3.18 -20.57
CA THR A 38 -4.76 -2.34 -19.49
C THR A 38 -3.27 -2.04 -19.64
N GLN A 39 -2.46 -3.02 -20.00
CA GLN A 39 -1.04 -2.84 -20.32
C GLN A 39 -0.85 -1.86 -21.48
N GLN A 40 -1.61 -2.03 -22.57
CA GLN A 40 -1.60 -1.12 -23.73
C GLN A 40 -2.03 0.30 -23.33
N GLY A 41 -3.05 0.43 -22.47
CA GLY A 41 -3.48 1.73 -21.95
C GLY A 41 -2.41 2.45 -21.11
N ILE A 42 -1.55 1.70 -20.41
CA ILE A 42 -0.40 2.25 -19.68
C ILE A 42 0.74 2.59 -20.66
N GLU A 43 1.00 1.72 -21.63
CA GLU A 43 2.06 1.90 -22.64
C GLU A 43 1.82 3.14 -23.51
N THR A 44 0.60 3.38 -23.98
CA THR A 44 0.24 4.58 -24.76
C THR A 44 0.50 5.89 -23.99
N ARG A 45 0.65 5.84 -22.66
CA ARG A 45 1.00 6.99 -21.81
C ARG A 45 2.51 7.15 -21.60
N GLY A 46 3.32 6.28 -22.19
CA GLY A 46 4.77 6.19 -22.04
C GLY A 46 5.20 5.17 -20.98
N GLY A 47 4.30 4.29 -20.55
CA GLY A 47 4.55 3.33 -19.48
C GLY A 47 4.40 3.91 -18.06
N ILE A 48 4.64 3.06 -17.06
CA ILE A 48 4.43 3.40 -15.65
C ILE A 48 5.34 4.56 -15.20
N LEU A 49 6.63 4.48 -15.55
CA LEU A 49 7.62 5.47 -15.14
C LEU A 49 7.36 6.84 -15.76
N ALA A 50 7.13 6.90 -17.08
CA ALA A 50 6.82 8.18 -17.73
C ALA A 50 5.48 8.75 -17.27
N SER A 51 4.47 7.90 -17.05
CA SER A 51 3.19 8.35 -16.50
C SER A 51 3.32 8.89 -15.08
N LYS A 52 4.19 8.32 -14.24
CA LYS A 52 4.46 8.81 -12.88
C LYS A 52 5.22 10.13 -12.93
N LYS A 53 6.26 10.22 -13.78
CA LYS A 53 7.02 11.46 -13.98
C LYS A 53 6.13 12.63 -14.42
N LYS A 54 5.28 12.43 -15.43
CA LYS A 54 4.32 13.45 -15.89
C LYS A 54 3.38 13.94 -14.78
N ALA A 55 3.01 13.06 -13.85
CA ALA A 55 2.18 13.43 -12.72
C ALA A 55 2.94 14.30 -11.70
N ILE A 56 4.21 14.01 -11.45
CA ILE A 56 5.09 14.83 -10.62
C ILE A 56 5.30 16.21 -11.27
N ASP A 57 5.66 16.22 -12.56
CA ASP A 57 5.90 17.46 -13.31
C ASP A 57 4.65 18.37 -13.33
N GLU A 58 3.43 17.81 -13.50
CA GLU A 58 2.18 18.58 -13.45
C GLU A 58 1.91 19.17 -12.05
N LYS A 59 2.22 18.40 -11.00
CA LYS A 59 2.05 18.83 -9.60
C LYS A 59 2.99 19.99 -9.28
N GLU A 60 4.24 19.92 -9.74
CA GLU A 60 5.23 20.99 -9.56
C GLU A 60 4.87 22.25 -10.35
N ALA A 61 4.39 22.11 -11.59
CA ALA A 61 4.12 23.25 -12.46
C ALA A 61 2.83 24.02 -12.10
N SER A 62 1.76 23.31 -11.73
CA SER A 62 0.43 23.93 -11.66
C SER A 62 0.01 24.38 -10.26
N GLY A 63 0.61 23.82 -9.19
CA GLY A 63 0.16 24.02 -7.80
C GLY A 63 -1.32 23.67 -7.55
N LYS A 64 -2.01 23.07 -8.52
CA LYS A 64 -3.46 22.81 -8.55
C LYS A 64 -3.72 21.31 -8.73
N LYS A 65 -5.01 20.95 -8.78
CA LYS A 65 -5.50 19.55 -8.74
C LYS A 65 -4.71 18.61 -9.64
N ASP A 66 -4.25 17.53 -9.02
CA ASP A 66 -3.40 16.49 -9.57
C ASP A 66 -4.17 15.53 -10.51
N VAL A 67 -4.53 16.00 -11.71
CA VAL A 67 -5.32 15.23 -12.68
C VAL A 67 -4.52 14.04 -13.21
N GLN A 68 -3.24 14.22 -13.53
CA GLN A 68 -2.38 13.16 -14.05
C GLN A 68 -2.07 12.10 -12.98
N ALA A 69 -1.81 12.44 -11.71
CA ALA A 69 -1.64 11.37 -10.72
C ALA A 69 -2.95 10.66 -10.44
N LYS A 70 -4.11 11.35 -10.45
CA LYS A 70 -5.41 10.66 -10.34
C LYS A 70 -5.60 9.66 -11.46
N ARG A 71 -5.32 10.05 -12.71
CA ARG A 71 -5.36 9.13 -13.87
C ARG A 71 -4.35 8.00 -13.74
N HIS A 72 -3.11 8.28 -13.34
CA HIS A 72 -2.08 7.28 -13.09
C HIS A 72 -2.54 6.25 -12.05
N ARG A 73 -2.98 6.71 -10.87
CA ARG A 73 -3.50 5.86 -9.80
C ARG A 73 -4.71 5.04 -10.23
N ALA A 74 -5.62 5.61 -11.03
CA ALA A 74 -6.77 4.88 -11.55
C ALA A 74 -6.36 3.72 -12.46
N TRP A 75 -5.40 3.92 -13.36
CA TRP A 75 -4.87 2.85 -14.22
C TRP A 75 -4.14 1.78 -13.41
N MET A 76 -3.31 2.17 -12.44
CA MET A 76 -2.61 1.22 -11.56
C MET A 76 -3.57 0.41 -10.67
N ARG A 77 -4.66 1.03 -10.20
CA ARG A 77 -5.73 0.34 -9.48
C ARG A 77 -6.47 -0.64 -10.40
N LYS A 78 -6.82 -0.23 -11.62
CA LYS A 78 -7.47 -1.11 -12.60
C LYS A 78 -6.58 -2.32 -12.91
N TRP A 79 -5.30 -2.10 -13.20
CA TRP A 79 -4.37 -3.19 -13.50
C TRP A 79 -4.23 -4.18 -12.35
N ARG A 80 -4.02 -3.70 -11.12
CA ARG A 80 -3.99 -4.55 -9.93
C ARG A 80 -5.29 -5.33 -9.75
N SER A 81 -6.43 -4.64 -9.86
CA SER A 81 -7.76 -5.27 -9.70
C SER A 81 -7.98 -6.41 -10.69
N VAL A 82 -7.65 -6.21 -11.98
CA VAL A 82 -7.83 -7.24 -13.01
C VAL A 82 -6.89 -8.43 -12.75
N LYS A 83 -5.62 -8.18 -12.36
CA LYS A 83 -4.69 -9.27 -12.03
C LYS A 83 -5.13 -10.09 -10.82
N ILE A 84 -5.62 -9.44 -9.77
CA ILE A 84 -6.15 -10.12 -8.59
C ILE A 84 -7.35 -10.99 -8.97
N GLN A 85 -8.32 -10.46 -9.71
CA GLN A 85 -9.49 -11.22 -10.15
C GLN A 85 -9.10 -12.41 -11.03
N ALA A 86 -8.15 -12.23 -11.94
CA ALA A 86 -7.66 -13.32 -12.78
C ALA A 86 -7.00 -14.42 -11.94
N TRP A 87 -6.20 -14.05 -10.94
CA TRP A 87 -5.55 -15.00 -10.04
C TRP A 87 -6.55 -15.75 -9.15
N GLU A 88 -7.53 -15.06 -8.55
CA GLU A 88 -8.60 -15.68 -7.76
C GLU A 88 -9.42 -16.68 -8.59
N ASP A 89 -9.73 -16.32 -9.84
CA ASP A 89 -10.47 -17.21 -10.74
C ASP A 89 -9.63 -18.42 -11.17
N VAL A 90 -8.32 -18.26 -11.40
CA VAL A 90 -7.39 -19.38 -11.68
C VAL A 90 -7.27 -20.31 -10.48
N GLU A 91 -7.10 -19.77 -9.27
CA GLU A 91 -7.03 -20.56 -8.03
C GLU A 91 -8.32 -21.37 -7.82
N MET A 92 -9.48 -20.78 -8.10
CA MET A 92 -10.77 -21.48 -8.06
C MET A 92 -10.83 -22.63 -9.08
N LEU A 93 -10.40 -22.40 -10.33
CA LEU A 93 -10.39 -23.43 -11.37
C LEU A 93 -9.44 -24.59 -11.02
N GLU A 94 -8.27 -24.29 -10.46
CA GLU A 94 -7.36 -25.32 -9.93
C GLU A 94 -7.98 -26.10 -8.77
N GLY A 95 -8.74 -25.41 -7.91
CA GLY A 95 -9.50 -26.02 -6.81
C GLY A 95 -10.52 -27.04 -7.32
N LEU A 96 -11.25 -26.71 -8.39
CA LEU A 96 -12.23 -27.62 -9.01
C LEU A 96 -11.58 -28.91 -9.52
N LEU A 97 -10.37 -28.83 -10.11
CA LEU A 97 -9.64 -30.02 -10.57
C LEU A 97 -9.15 -30.91 -9.41
N LYS A 98 -8.95 -30.33 -8.22
CA LYS A 98 -8.53 -31.07 -7.01
C LYS A 98 -9.71 -31.73 -6.30
N GLU A 99 -10.85 -31.04 -6.21
CA GLU A 99 -12.08 -31.56 -5.55
C GLU A 99 -12.64 -32.81 -6.24
N GLU A 100 -12.48 -32.93 -7.56
CA GLU A 100 -13.07 -34.01 -8.35
C GLU A 100 -12.34 -35.35 -8.27
N GLN A 101 -11.14 -35.44 -7.67
CA GLN A 101 -10.47 -36.73 -7.45
C GLN A 101 -11.29 -37.73 -6.57
N VAL A 102 -12.48 -37.36 -6.14
CA VAL A 102 -13.34 -38.10 -5.22
C VAL A 102 -14.57 -38.74 -5.90
N ILE A 103 -14.91 -38.42 -7.17
CA ILE A 103 -16.18 -38.84 -7.80
C ILE A 103 -15.93 -39.60 -9.11
N GLU A 104 -15.42 -40.83 -9.08
CA GLU A 104 -15.16 -41.64 -10.30
C GLU A 104 -16.43 -42.27 -10.96
N GLU A 105 -17.57 -41.58 -11.05
CA GLU A 105 -18.81 -42.16 -11.61
C GLU A 105 -19.15 -41.66 -13.03
N GLU A 106 -18.72 -42.47 -14.01
CA GLU A 106 -19.25 -42.71 -15.36
C GLU A 106 -19.62 -41.52 -16.28
N GLY A 107 -18.66 -41.15 -17.15
CA GLY A 107 -18.91 -40.92 -18.59
C GLY A 107 -19.14 -39.49 -19.07
N GLU A 108 -19.90 -38.67 -18.34
CA GLU A 108 -20.13 -37.24 -18.69
C GLU A 108 -19.10 -36.28 -18.05
N GLU A 109 -18.21 -36.81 -17.23
CA GLU A 109 -17.24 -36.07 -16.41
C GLU A 109 -16.03 -35.55 -17.21
N LEU A 110 -15.67 -36.20 -18.32
CA LEU A 110 -14.48 -35.85 -19.10
C LEU A 110 -14.57 -34.49 -19.79
N ASP A 111 -15.76 -34.05 -20.21
CA ASP A 111 -15.88 -32.86 -21.07
C ASP A 111 -15.61 -31.55 -20.33
N TRP A 112 -16.05 -31.45 -19.09
CA TRP A 112 -15.87 -30.22 -18.31
C TRP A 112 -14.45 -30.10 -17.76
N ARG A 113 -13.86 -31.23 -17.37
CA ARG A 113 -12.49 -31.29 -16.87
C ARG A 113 -11.51 -30.85 -17.94
N ASN A 114 -11.70 -31.33 -19.17
CA ASN A 114 -10.92 -30.88 -20.34
C ASN A 114 -11.08 -29.37 -20.57
N MET A 115 -12.30 -28.83 -20.39
CA MET A 115 -12.57 -27.41 -20.52
C MET A 115 -11.88 -26.55 -19.43
N VAL A 116 -11.81 -27.04 -18.20
CA VAL A 116 -11.07 -26.37 -17.11
C VAL A 116 -9.57 -26.45 -17.34
N GLN A 117 -9.06 -27.62 -17.75
CA GLN A 117 -7.64 -27.81 -18.07
C GLN A 117 -7.21 -26.89 -19.22
N GLU A 118 -8.00 -26.81 -20.31
CA GLU A 118 -7.75 -25.90 -21.42
C GLU A 118 -7.65 -24.44 -20.94
N ALA A 119 -8.51 -24.04 -20.00
CA ALA A 119 -8.47 -22.69 -19.43
C ALA A 119 -7.17 -22.41 -18.65
N LEU A 120 -6.69 -23.39 -17.89
CA LEU A 120 -5.42 -23.28 -17.15
C LEU A 120 -4.23 -23.26 -18.10
N ASP A 121 -4.24 -24.07 -19.17
CA ASP A 121 -3.20 -24.08 -20.18
C ASP A 121 -3.12 -22.72 -20.92
N LEU A 122 -4.28 -22.11 -21.21
CA LEU A 122 -4.36 -20.75 -21.76
C LEU A 122 -3.76 -19.70 -20.80
N TRP A 123 -4.00 -19.83 -19.51
CA TRP A 123 -3.44 -18.93 -18.50
C TRP A 123 -1.91 -19.07 -18.41
N GLU A 124 -1.41 -20.30 -18.31
CA GLU A 124 0.03 -20.56 -18.20
C GLU A 124 0.78 -20.05 -19.44
N GLY A 125 0.24 -20.29 -20.64
CA GLY A 125 0.80 -19.77 -21.89
C GLY A 125 0.81 -18.25 -22.00
N ALA A 126 -0.06 -17.55 -21.26
CA ALA A 126 -0.10 -16.08 -21.23
C ALA A 126 0.68 -15.49 -20.04
N ARG A 127 1.08 -16.31 -19.06
CA ARG A 127 1.56 -15.84 -17.75
C ARG A 127 2.78 -14.93 -17.87
N GLU A 128 3.73 -15.31 -18.72
CA GLU A 128 4.96 -14.54 -18.95
C GLU A 128 4.64 -13.13 -19.46
N ASP A 129 3.84 -13.00 -20.53
CA ASP A 129 3.42 -11.71 -21.10
C ASP A 129 2.70 -10.82 -20.07
N MET A 130 1.91 -11.43 -19.17
CA MET A 130 1.11 -10.71 -18.17
C MET A 130 1.92 -10.23 -16.95
N THR A 131 3.15 -10.72 -16.78
CA THR A 131 4.07 -10.22 -15.75
C THR A 131 4.86 -9.00 -16.22
N VAL A 132 4.94 -8.75 -17.53
CA VAL A 132 5.64 -7.59 -18.09
C VAL A 132 5.01 -6.28 -17.63
N VAL A 133 5.85 -5.42 -17.07
CA VAL A 133 5.48 -4.09 -16.56
C VAL A 133 5.69 -3.05 -17.67
N PRO A 134 4.63 -2.40 -18.19
CA PRO A 134 4.77 -1.48 -19.32
C PRO A 134 5.69 -0.29 -19.02
N GLY A 135 6.71 -0.10 -19.86
CA GLY A 135 7.70 0.98 -19.76
C GLY A 135 8.81 0.78 -18.73
N VAL A 136 8.92 -0.43 -18.17
CA VAL A 136 10.15 -0.88 -17.52
C VAL A 136 10.91 -1.70 -18.57
N PRO A 137 12.16 -1.35 -18.93
CA PRO A 137 12.96 -2.18 -19.82
C PRO A 137 13.01 -3.58 -19.22
N GLY A 138 12.76 -4.61 -20.03
CA GLY A 138 12.74 -6.01 -19.61
C GLY A 138 14.13 -6.54 -19.25
N VAL A 139 14.83 -5.85 -18.35
CA VAL A 139 15.95 -6.40 -17.61
C VAL A 139 15.32 -7.46 -16.72
N LEU A 140 15.26 -8.68 -17.22
CA LEU A 140 15.08 -9.84 -16.38
C LEU A 140 16.18 -9.72 -15.32
N PRO A 141 15.84 -9.64 -14.02
CA PRO A 141 16.84 -9.65 -12.98
C PRO A 141 17.73 -10.84 -13.26
N THR A 142 19.02 -10.60 -13.53
CA THR A 142 19.99 -11.69 -13.50
C THR A 142 19.87 -12.32 -12.13
N GLU A 143 20.03 -13.65 -12.03
CA GLU A 143 19.81 -14.40 -10.77
C GLU A 143 20.60 -13.79 -9.59
N ASP A 144 21.65 -13.04 -9.87
CA ASP A 144 22.50 -12.32 -8.92
C ASP A 144 21.90 -11.01 -8.32
N GLU A 145 20.79 -10.47 -8.84
CA GLU A 145 20.21 -9.18 -8.38
C GLU A 145 18.98 -9.32 -7.46
N GLN A 146 18.51 -10.54 -7.17
CA GLN A 146 17.30 -10.75 -6.36
C GLN A 146 17.49 -10.48 -4.85
N ASP A 147 18.72 -10.49 -4.34
CA ASP A 147 18.99 -10.39 -2.88
C ASP A 147 19.01 -8.97 -2.31
N ASN A 148 18.79 -7.91 -3.10
CA ASN A 148 19.01 -6.52 -2.66
C ASN A 148 17.78 -5.61 -2.66
N ARG A 149 16.56 -6.13 -2.85
CA ARG A 149 15.33 -5.31 -2.69
C ARG A 149 14.87 -5.30 -1.24
N SER A 150 15.57 -4.51 -0.42
CA SER A 150 15.11 -4.15 0.93
C SER A 150 13.81 -3.33 0.85
N ASP A 151 12.87 -3.70 1.71
CA ASP A 151 11.53 -3.12 1.91
C ASP A 151 11.56 -1.59 2.12
N ALA A 152 11.53 -0.84 1.03
CA ALA A 152 11.15 0.57 1.09
C ALA A 152 9.62 0.63 1.13
N ASP A 153 9.09 0.65 2.35
CA ASP A 153 7.69 0.85 2.68
C ASP A 153 7.15 2.16 2.07
N ASP A 154 6.55 2.08 0.88
CA ASP A 154 5.61 3.08 0.37
C ASP A 154 4.26 2.91 1.13
N ASP A 155 4.26 3.22 2.44
CA ASP A 155 3.05 3.40 3.26
C ASP A 155 2.42 4.77 2.93
N ASP A 156 1.80 4.85 1.75
CA ASP A 156 0.95 6.00 1.37
C ASP A 156 -0.37 5.89 2.14
N GLY A 157 -0.32 6.36 3.38
CA GLY A 157 -1.46 6.50 4.26
C GLY A 157 -2.62 7.28 3.63
N ASN A 158 -3.81 6.75 3.93
CA ASN A 158 -5.06 7.50 4.12
C ASN A 158 -5.69 8.20 2.89
N ASP A 159 -6.47 7.42 2.12
CA ASP A 159 -7.51 7.95 1.20
C ASP A 159 -8.90 7.54 1.74
N ALA A 160 -9.26 8.10 2.91
CA ALA A 160 -10.53 7.85 3.61
C ALA A 160 -11.64 8.87 3.28
N GLU A 161 -11.54 9.64 2.20
CA GLU A 161 -12.52 10.68 1.85
C GLU A 161 -13.15 10.43 0.48
N ALA A 162 -13.92 9.34 0.38
CA ALA A 162 -14.89 9.14 -0.70
C ALA A 162 -16.01 8.19 -0.26
N ARG A 163 -16.67 8.49 0.87
CA ARG A 163 -17.96 7.88 1.19
C ARG A 163 -19.10 8.70 0.60
N GLN A 164 -19.89 7.97 -0.16
CA GLN A 164 -21.06 8.39 -0.90
C GLN A 164 -22.10 9.03 0.01
N ASP A 165 -22.50 10.22 -0.42
CA ASP A 165 -23.84 10.80 -0.29
C ASP A 165 -24.93 9.71 -0.32
N VAL A 166 -25.56 9.47 0.84
CA VAL A 166 -26.75 8.65 0.99
C VAL A 166 -27.87 9.52 1.55
N GLY A 167 -28.74 9.96 0.64
CA GLY A 167 -30.18 9.97 0.84
C GLY A 167 -30.72 10.97 1.85
N TYR A 168 -30.75 12.25 1.48
CA TYR A 168 -31.68 13.21 2.07
C TYR A 168 -33.10 12.80 1.67
N SER A 169 -33.85 12.20 2.61
CA SER A 169 -35.28 11.97 2.46
C SER A 169 -36.01 13.28 2.70
N ASP A 170 -36.63 13.78 1.64
CA ASP A 170 -37.50 14.94 1.62
C ASP A 170 -38.73 14.66 2.49
N GLN A 171 -38.71 15.19 3.73
CA GLN A 171 -39.90 15.37 4.54
C GLN A 171 -40.22 16.85 4.55
N GLU A 172 -41.29 17.21 3.84
CA GLU A 172 -41.93 18.51 3.86
C GLU A 172 -42.21 18.92 5.32
N LYS A 173 -41.38 19.82 5.85
CA LYS A 173 -41.59 20.45 7.15
C LYS A 173 -42.11 21.85 6.92
N GLU A 174 -43.35 22.09 7.35
CA GLU A 174 -44.00 23.40 7.33
C GLU A 174 -43.10 24.51 7.89
N PRO A 175 -43.04 25.69 7.24
CA PRO A 175 -42.27 26.81 7.73
C PRO A 175 -42.93 27.41 8.97
N GLN A 176 -42.25 27.33 10.12
CA GLN A 176 -42.56 28.17 11.27
C GLN A 176 -41.72 29.44 11.20
N ASP A 177 -42.40 30.58 11.21
CA ASP A 177 -41.80 31.91 11.28
C ASP A 177 -41.02 32.09 12.58
N ILE A 178 -39.69 32.07 12.48
CA ILE A 178 -38.78 32.42 13.58
C ILE A 178 -38.44 33.90 13.44
N PRO A 179 -38.77 34.76 14.43
CA PRO A 179 -38.38 36.17 14.39
C PRO A 179 -36.87 36.31 14.56
N LEU A 180 -36.23 36.96 13.58
CA LEU A 180 -34.80 37.27 13.60
C LEU A 180 -34.48 38.28 14.72
N PRO A 181 -33.49 38.04 15.58
CA PRO A 181 -32.94 39.07 16.42
C PRO A 181 -32.08 40.03 15.59
N ALA A 182 -32.26 41.34 15.83
CA ALA A 182 -31.43 42.39 15.26
C ALA A 182 -30.00 42.26 15.81
N THR A 183 -29.06 41.89 14.95
CA THR A 183 -27.62 41.95 15.24
C THR A 183 -27.08 43.28 14.74
N SER A 184 -26.56 44.06 15.67
CA SER A 184 -25.85 45.32 15.45
C SER A 184 -24.55 45.10 14.68
N ASP A 185 -24.34 45.95 13.67
CA ASP A 185 -23.05 46.22 13.04
C ASP A 185 -22.08 46.80 14.08
N ASP A 186 -21.03 46.06 14.46
CA ASP A 186 -19.81 46.65 15.02
C ASP A 186 -18.60 45.70 14.83
N ASP A 187 -17.50 46.34 14.45
CA ASP A 187 -16.10 45.89 14.42
C ASP A 187 -15.59 44.97 13.29
N LEU A 188 -15.13 45.65 12.22
CA LEU A 188 -14.12 45.21 11.27
C LEU A 188 -12.76 45.02 11.97
N ALA A 189 -12.38 43.78 12.26
CA ALA A 189 -10.99 43.42 12.54
C ALA A 189 -10.36 42.78 11.30
N GLU A 190 -9.27 43.39 10.82
CA GLU A 190 -8.46 42.90 9.70
C GLU A 190 -7.87 41.50 9.98
N PRO A 191 -7.95 40.55 9.03
CA PRO A 191 -7.30 39.25 9.19
C PRO A 191 -5.80 39.37 8.89
N GLU A 192 -4.97 39.14 9.92
CA GLU A 192 -3.52 38.98 9.76
C GLU A 192 -3.18 37.75 8.90
N GLU A 193 -2.36 37.99 7.88
CA GLU A 193 -1.87 36.99 6.93
C GLU A 193 -0.93 35.98 7.61
N ARG A 194 -1.47 34.84 8.05
CA ARG A 194 -0.65 33.67 8.40
C ARG A 194 -0.17 32.97 7.13
N THR A 195 1.11 33.16 6.81
CA THR A 195 1.81 32.40 5.78
C THR A 195 2.08 30.95 6.24
N PRO A 196 1.65 29.92 5.50
CA PRO A 196 2.01 28.55 5.82
C PRO A 196 3.44 28.25 5.34
N SER A 197 4.42 28.35 6.24
CA SER A 197 5.78 27.85 6.01
C SER A 197 5.80 26.32 6.10
N ARG A 198 5.45 25.64 5.00
CA ARG A 198 5.67 24.20 4.86
C ARG A 198 7.12 23.95 4.44
N ARG A 199 8.01 23.76 5.43
CA ARG A 199 9.35 23.21 5.21
C ARG A 199 9.21 21.79 4.67
N THR A 200 9.40 21.61 3.37
CA THR A 200 9.59 20.28 2.78
C THR A 200 10.98 19.79 3.18
N HIS A 201 11.07 18.93 4.19
CA HIS A 201 12.29 18.19 4.51
C HIS A 201 12.66 17.32 3.30
N ARG A 202 13.59 17.80 2.47
CA ARG A 202 14.36 16.92 1.58
C ARG A 202 15.44 16.28 2.44
N PRO A 203 15.58 14.94 2.47
CA PRO A 203 16.76 14.33 3.07
C PRO A 203 17.99 14.74 2.26
N LEU A 204 18.84 15.58 2.87
CA LEU A 204 20.06 16.15 2.27
C LEU A 204 21.26 15.23 2.35
N LYS A 205 21.11 13.91 2.59
CA LYS A 205 22.28 13.02 2.66
C LYS A 205 22.71 12.64 1.23
N PRO A 206 23.83 13.17 0.70
CA PRO A 206 24.35 12.73 -0.59
C PRO A 206 24.79 11.27 -0.46
N VAL A 207 24.16 10.40 -1.25
CA VAL A 207 24.60 9.01 -1.38
C VAL A 207 25.92 9.01 -2.15
N ARG A 208 27.02 8.69 -1.46
CA ARG A 208 28.33 8.50 -2.08
C ARG A 208 28.44 7.04 -2.48
N PHE A 209 28.55 6.78 -3.78
CA PHE A 209 28.91 5.48 -4.30
C PHE A 209 30.42 5.34 -4.25
N HIS A 210 30.92 4.28 -3.61
CA HIS A 210 32.33 3.93 -3.61
C HIS A 210 32.58 2.95 -4.77
N ASP A 211 33.53 3.25 -5.65
CA ASP A 211 33.83 2.47 -6.87
C ASP A 211 34.40 1.06 -6.61
N VAL A 212 34.70 0.74 -5.35
CA VAL A 212 35.27 -0.53 -4.94
C VAL A 212 34.67 -0.93 -3.60
N ALA A 213 33.90 -2.02 -3.60
CA ALA A 213 33.41 -2.66 -2.38
C ALA A 213 34.52 -3.58 -1.84
N THR A 214 35.10 -3.22 -0.71
CA THR A 214 36.07 -4.07 -0.02
C THR A 214 35.32 -5.21 0.66
N VAL A 215 35.36 -6.41 0.07
CA VAL A 215 34.82 -7.62 0.69
C VAL A 215 35.81 -8.07 1.75
N HIS A 216 35.43 -7.98 3.02
CA HIS A 216 36.22 -8.51 4.11
C HIS A 216 35.89 -9.99 4.30
N ASP A 217 36.89 -10.87 4.15
CA ASP A 217 36.82 -12.30 4.53
C ASP A 217 36.79 -12.42 6.06
N SER A 218 35.71 -11.99 6.70
CA SER A 218 35.50 -12.18 8.14
C SER A 218 34.69 -13.45 8.37
N THR A 219 35.35 -14.54 8.75
CA THR A 219 34.71 -15.74 9.32
C THR A 219 34.12 -15.51 10.71
N SER A 220 34.25 -14.30 11.26
CA SER A 220 33.65 -13.91 12.53
C SER A 220 32.40 -13.06 12.25
N PRO A 221 31.26 -13.34 12.90
CA PRO A 221 30.05 -12.55 12.72
C PRO A 221 30.35 -11.08 13.03
N ILE A 222 30.06 -10.22 12.06
CA ILE A 222 30.19 -8.77 12.21
C ILE A 222 29.11 -8.35 13.20
N HIS A 223 29.51 -8.19 14.46
CA HIS A 223 28.63 -7.64 15.49
C HIS A 223 28.64 -6.13 15.31
N THR A 224 27.59 -5.58 14.71
CA THR A 224 27.40 -4.12 14.68
C THR A 224 26.82 -3.70 16.02
N GLU A 225 27.62 -3.02 16.85
CA GLU A 225 27.17 -2.39 18.10
C GLU A 225 26.58 -0.99 17.88
N GLN A 226 26.26 -0.62 16.63
CA GLN A 226 25.64 0.68 16.39
C GLN A 226 24.26 0.70 17.06
N PRO A 227 24.00 1.68 17.95
CA PRO A 227 22.67 1.87 18.49
C PRO A 227 21.71 2.07 17.32
N HIS A 228 20.61 1.32 17.31
CA HIS A 228 19.58 1.50 16.31
C HIS A 228 19.08 2.94 16.36
N SER A 229 18.65 3.48 15.21
CA SER A 229 18.04 4.80 15.22
C SER A 229 16.79 4.79 16.13
N PRO A 230 16.46 5.92 16.80
CA PRO A 230 15.35 5.99 17.76
C PRO A 230 14.01 5.46 17.23
N HIS A 231 13.75 5.67 15.93
CA HIS A 231 12.55 5.21 15.23
C HIS A 231 12.49 3.69 14.96
N THR A 232 13.58 2.97 15.18
CA THR A 232 13.64 1.51 15.00
C THR A 232 13.26 0.76 16.28
N PHE A 233 13.22 1.44 17.44
CA PHE A 233 12.78 0.82 18.68
C PHE A 233 11.25 0.69 18.69
N ALA A 234 10.77 -0.50 18.34
CA ALA A 234 9.34 -0.83 18.37
C ALA A 234 8.69 -0.74 19.77
N ASP A 235 9.52 -0.55 20.81
CA ASP A 235 9.13 -0.39 22.21
C ASP A 235 9.05 1.07 22.66
N SER A 236 9.33 2.05 21.79
CA SER A 236 9.12 3.45 22.13
C SER A 236 7.64 3.71 22.43
N PRO A 237 7.30 4.25 23.60
CA PRO A 237 5.91 4.52 24.01
C PRO A 237 5.21 5.53 23.08
N LEU A 238 5.98 6.37 22.38
CA LEU A 238 5.49 7.32 21.37
C LEU A 238 4.91 6.60 20.12
N HIS A 239 5.43 5.42 19.77
CA HIS A 239 5.03 4.69 18.55
C HIS A 239 3.78 3.82 18.75
N ARG A 240 3.36 3.55 19.98
CA ARG A 240 2.20 2.69 20.30
C ARG A 240 1.17 3.36 21.18
N SER A 241 0.88 4.64 20.93
CA SER A 241 -0.23 5.32 21.62
C SER A 241 -1.53 4.52 21.43
N ARG A 242 -2.34 4.43 22.50
CA ARG A 242 -3.59 3.66 22.51
C ARG A 242 -4.53 4.04 21.36
N ASP A 243 -4.50 5.31 20.99
CA ASP A 243 -5.33 5.89 19.94
C ASP A 243 -4.88 5.47 18.53
N ASN A 244 -3.60 5.15 18.36
CA ASN A 244 -3.05 4.68 17.08
C ASN A 244 -3.17 3.16 16.89
N PHE A 245 -3.37 2.38 17.97
CA PHE A 245 -3.51 0.92 17.89
C PHE A 245 -4.96 0.46 17.69
N TYR A 246 -5.69 1.11 16.77
CA TYR A 246 -6.99 0.62 16.31
C TYR A 246 -6.83 -0.13 14.99
N ARG A 247 -7.08 -1.44 14.99
CA ARG A 247 -7.15 -2.25 13.75
C ARG A 247 -8.61 -2.41 13.33
N PRO A 248 -9.17 -1.56 12.44
CA PRO A 248 -10.59 -1.58 12.05
C PRO A 248 -10.99 -2.79 11.19
N SER A 249 -10.04 -3.66 10.82
CA SER A 249 -10.30 -4.75 9.90
C SER A 249 -11.19 -5.82 10.53
N ARG A 250 -12.39 -6.03 9.95
CA ARG A 250 -13.28 -7.16 10.28
C ARG A 250 -12.63 -8.55 10.07
N LYS A 251 -11.54 -8.63 9.30
CA LYS A 251 -10.78 -9.88 9.09
C LYS A 251 -9.78 -10.18 10.21
N TYR A 252 -9.48 -9.21 11.06
CA TYR A 252 -8.61 -9.44 12.22
C TYR A 252 -9.37 -10.29 13.25
N LYS A 253 -8.94 -11.53 13.44
CA LYS A 253 -9.39 -12.33 14.59
C LYS A 253 -8.34 -12.20 15.68
N PRO A 254 -8.72 -11.71 16.87
CA PRO A 254 -7.87 -11.77 18.04
C PRO A 254 -7.33 -13.20 18.23
N HIS A 255 -6.07 -13.33 18.63
CA HIS A 255 -5.40 -14.62 18.90
C HIS A 255 -4.93 -15.46 17.70
N ILE A 256 -5.05 -15.02 16.44
CA ILE A 256 -4.41 -15.76 15.32
C ILE A 256 -2.87 -15.80 15.46
N TRP A 257 -2.30 -14.75 16.05
CA TRP A 257 -0.85 -14.61 16.25
C TRP A 257 -0.42 -15.00 17.68
N SER A 258 -1.23 -15.77 18.42
CA SER A 258 -0.78 -16.30 19.71
C SER A 258 0.14 -17.50 19.47
N SER A 259 1.38 -17.41 19.97
CA SER A 259 2.31 -18.54 19.99
C SER A 259 1.68 -19.76 20.67
N PRO A 260 2.08 -20.99 20.30
CA PRO A 260 1.56 -22.22 20.88
C PRO A 260 1.72 -22.28 22.40
N LYS A 261 0.81 -23.01 23.06
CA LYS A 261 0.84 -23.22 24.52
C LYS A 261 2.21 -23.78 24.95
N GLY A 262 2.85 -23.10 25.91
CA GLY A 262 4.18 -23.49 26.44
C GLY A 262 5.35 -22.67 25.91
N HIS A 263 5.13 -21.75 24.96
CA HIS A 263 6.15 -20.78 24.57
C HIS A 263 6.08 -19.54 25.48
N GLU A 264 7.15 -19.29 26.21
CA GLU A 264 7.36 -18.04 26.95
C GLU A 264 7.65 -16.93 25.93
N LYS A 265 6.73 -15.98 25.80
CA LYS A 265 6.94 -14.84 24.90
C LYS A 265 7.83 -13.83 25.60
N VAL A 266 8.94 -13.45 24.97
CA VAL A 266 9.70 -12.27 25.36
C VAL A 266 8.76 -11.06 25.30
N GLN A 267 8.72 -10.26 26.37
CA GLN A 267 7.75 -9.18 26.56
C GLN A 267 8.12 -7.94 25.72
N THR A 268 8.01 -8.03 24.39
CA THR A 268 8.26 -6.95 23.42
C THR A 268 7.02 -6.12 23.08
N SER A 269 5.95 -6.29 23.87
CA SER A 269 4.66 -5.66 23.57
C SER A 269 3.98 -5.08 24.80
N TRP A 270 4.70 -4.96 25.92
CA TRP A 270 4.21 -4.37 27.17
C TRP A 270 2.89 -4.98 27.68
N PHE A 271 2.54 -6.19 27.21
CA PHE A 271 1.20 -6.80 27.34
C PHE A 271 0.75 -7.03 28.79
N PHE A 272 1.71 -7.22 29.70
CA PHE A 272 1.46 -7.43 31.13
C PHE A 272 1.57 -6.15 31.96
N GLN A 273 2.02 -5.03 31.38
CA GLN A 273 2.09 -3.75 32.09
C GLN A 273 0.74 -3.03 31.97
N SER A 274 0.33 -2.34 33.03
CA SER A 274 -0.83 -1.45 32.94
C SER A 274 -0.49 -0.25 32.04
N TRP A 275 -1.48 0.29 31.34
CA TRP A 275 -1.29 1.49 30.51
C TRP A 275 -0.70 2.66 31.32
N GLU A 276 -1.11 2.85 32.58
CA GLU A 276 -0.51 3.85 33.47
C GLU A 276 1.00 3.65 33.71
N ALA A 277 1.48 2.40 33.70
CA ALA A 277 2.91 2.12 33.82
C ALA A 277 3.65 2.38 32.50
N VAL A 278 3.03 2.08 31.35
CA VAL A 278 3.58 2.37 30.02
C VAL A 278 3.66 3.88 29.77
N GLU A 279 2.60 4.62 30.09
CA GLU A 279 2.53 6.08 29.94
C GLU A 279 3.52 6.78 30.88
N ARG A 280 3.65 6.32 32.14
CA ARG A 280 4.66 6.84 33.07
C ARG A 280 6.09 6.55 32.60
N ALA A 281 6.33 5.38 32.02
CA ALA A 281 7.63 5.07 31.43
C ALA A 281 7.92 5.99 30.23
N GLY A 282 6.92 6.29 29.40
CA GLY A 282 7.07 7.23 28.28
C GLY A 282 7.29 8.68 28.67
N GLN A 283 6.62 9.16 29.72
CA GLN A 283 6.85 10.51 30.24
C GLN A 283 8.29 10.69 30.73
N GLY A 284 8.90 9.66 31.33
CA GLY A 284 10.30 9.73 31.75
C GLY A 284 11.29 9.82 30.59
N PHE A 285 10.95 9.30 29.40
CA PHE A 285 11.80 9.43 28.20
C PHE A 285 11.69 10.82 27.56
N GLU A 286 10.49 11.41 27.57
CA GLU A 286 10.26 12.75 27.00
C GLU A 286 10.94 13.84 27.84
N GLU A 287 10.94 13.69 29.17
CA GLU A 287 11.64 14.59 30.10
C GLU A 287 13.18 14.46 29.99
N GLU A 288 13.71 13.26 29.71
CA GLU A 288 15.16 13.03 29.48
C GLU A 288 15.62 13.58 28.13
N GLU A 289 14.80 13.49 27.07
CA GLU A 289 15.08 14.08 25.74
C GLU A 289 15.06 15.62 25.77
N GLU A 290 14.14 16.23 26.52
CA GLU A 290 14.12 17.68 26.74
C GLU A 290 15.35 18.19 27.53
N GLU A 291 15.84 17.44 28.53
CA GLU A 291 17.07 17.79 29.26
C GLU A 291 18.32 17.72 28.37
N GLU A 292 18.43 16.73 27.47
CA GLU A 292 19.56 16.63 26.52
C GLU A 292 19.58 17.77 25.49
N ASP A 293 18.42 18.20 24.99
CA ASP A 293 18.31 19.31 24.03
C ASP A 293 18.68 20.67 24.66
N GLU A 294 18.35 20.89 25.95
CA GLU A 294 18.75 22.10 26.68
C GLU A 294 20.29 22.20 26.88
N ASP A 295 20.95 21.06 27.12
CA ASP A 295 22.42 20.97 27.26
C ASP A 295 23.16 21.20 25.91
N GLU A 296 22.56 20.80 24.77
CA GLU A 296 23.12 21.05 23.45
C GLU A 296 23.06 22.54 23.07
N GLU A 297 21.99 23.25 23.44
CA GLU A 297 21.88 24.70 23.20
C GLU A 297 22.89 25.52 24.03
N GLU A 298 23.22 25.09 25.26
CA GLU A 298 24.19 25.79 26.11
C GLU A 298 25.64 25.61 25.61
N SER A 299 25.96 24.51 24.92
CA SER A 299 27.33 24.20 24.46
C SER A 299 27.66 24.68 23.04
N GLY A 300 26.66 25.09 22.24
CA GLY A 300 26.81 25.49 20.83
C GLY A 300 27.45 26.85 20.54
N GLY A 301 27.87 27.60 21.56
CA GLY A 301 28.38 28.98 21.44
C GLY A 301 29.89 29.14 21.20
N ILE A 302 30.59 28.16 20.64
CA ILE A 302 32.02 28.33 20.28
C ILE A 302 32.09 28.98 18.89
N GLU A 303 32.10 30.31 18.86
CA GLU A 303 32.40 31.10 17.66
C GLU A 303 33.80 30.73 17.14
N ILE A 304 33.84 30.01 16.03
CA ILE A 304 35.08 29.78 15.29
C ILE A 304 35.38 31.08 14.53
N GLU A 305 36.26 31.91 15.07
CA GLU A 305 36.78 33.09 14.37
C GLU A 305 37.47 32.67 13.07
N ASP A 306 36.87 33.06 11.94
CA ASP A 306 37.38 32.83 10.59
C ASP A 306 38.73 33.55 10.40
N GLY A 307 39.82 32.79 10.53
CA GLY A 307 41.17 33.26 10.24
C GLY A 307 41.34 33.59 8.76
N GLU A 308 41.63 34.87 8.47
CA GLU A 308 42.01 35.37 7.15
C GLU A 308 43.16 34.54 6.55
N VAL A 309 42.91 33.94 5.38
CA VAL A 309 43.93 33.28 4.58
C VAL A 309 44.70 34.34 3.79
N PRO A 310 46.02 34.51 4.01
CA PRO A 310 46.82 35.47 3.27
C PRO A 310 47.12 34.96 1.85
N ARG A 311 47.04 35.88 0.88
CA ARG A 311 47.27 35.65 -0.56
C ARG A 311 48.73 35.48 -0.95
#